data_AF-A0A947FVI4-F1
#
_entry.id   AF-A0A947FVI4-F1
#
_cell.length_a   1.000
_cell.length_b   1.000
_cell.length_c   1.000
_cell.angle_alpha   90.00
_cell.angle_beta   90.00
_cell.angle_gamma   90.00
#
_symmetry.space_group_name_H-M   'P 1'
#
loop_
_entity.id
_entity.type
_entity.pdbx_description
1 polymer ?
#
loop_
_entity_poly.entity_id
_entity_poly.type
_entity_poly.pdbx_seq_one_letter_code
_entity_poly.pdbx_strand_id
1 'polypeptide(L)'
;MKRIINAILLLLSFCGFAQPALYNSGNLRIHDEGQLGFHANLINDGIFDDNLGLVGFYSTSFLEISGALNPVFFDVEIAADGGVILNTSVSVRNNTNFVLGDFRTNKAQPQLFYEFLQDAFFVGESNVSKVNGYASMSGQQTFTFPVGDAAEIRPLILNSEASNPFSKCAYFYEDPNFPSTFSPFNTQIKPRTIEAVSTFEFWRLEGSVTSTVTLSWNARSNLSFIAEEVGNILVMGWNKVAQQWLPLGNTAVGGDLNTGFVTSGPFVPDDFEIITFGSLAIAEELLTLDNYYISPNGDGINDFLQIPELEQSPNNRLEIYDRRGLKVFQMD
;
A
#
# COMPACT_ATOMS: atom_id res chain seq x y z
N MET A 1 61.85 15.36 66.48
CA MET A 1 60.43 15.29 66.06
C MET A 1 60.35 15.51 64.55
N LYS A 2 60.29 14.46 63.73
CA LYS A 2 60.06 14.57 62.28
C LYS A 2 58.57 14.33 62.03
N ARG A 3 57.86 15.34 61.52
CA ARG A 3 56.44 15.24 61.15
C ARG A 3 56.35 14.59 59.78
N ILE A 4 55.75 13.41 59.71
CA ILE A 4 55.41 12.72 58.47
C ILE A 4 54.03 13.23 58.06
N ILE A 5 53.95 13.88 56.91
CA ILE A 5 52.70 14.34 56.30
C ILE A 5 52.27 13.24 55.33
N ASN A 6 51.20 12.53 55.67
CA ASN A 6 50.56 11.57 54.77
C ASN A 6 49.56 12.33 53.89
N ALA A 7 49.87 12.49 52.61
CA ALA A 7 48.92 12.98 51.62
C ALA A 7 48.06 11.80 51.14
N ILE A 8 46.76 11.86 51.41
CA ILE A 8 45.77 10.91 50.89
C ILE A 8 45.36 11.42 49.50
N LEU A 9 45.68 10.66 48.45
CA LEU A 9 45.24 10.93 47.08
C LEU A 9 43.86 10.27 46.90
N LEU A 10 42.81 11.09 46.77
CA LEU A 10 41.45 10.63 46.50
C LEU A 10 41.27 10.49 44.98
N LEU A 11 41.29 9.25 44.46
CA LEU A 11 40.94 8.94 43.07
C LEU A 11 39.42 8.80 42.95
N LEU A 12 38.76 9.83 42.43
CA LEU A 12 37.33 9.79 42.08
C LEU A 12 37.18 9.22 40.66
N SER A 13 36.67 7.99 40.57
CA SER A 13 36.28 7.37 39.30
C SER A 13 34.96 8.01 38.82
N PHE A 14 35.01 8.83 37.77
CA PHE A 14 33.80 9.26 37.06
C PHE A 14 33.39 8.15 36.08
N CYS A 15 32.29 7.45 36.38
CA CYS A 15 31.60 6.63 35.39
C CYS A 15 30.79 7.57 34.48
N GLY A 16 31.36 7.94 33.34
CA GLY A 16 30.58 8.61 32.28
C GLY A 16 29.70 7.61 31.56
N PHE A 17 28.38 7.81 31.58
CA PHE A 17 27.49 7.11 30.66
C PHE A 17 27.76 7.67 29.26
N ALA A 18 28.31 6.85 28.36
CA ALA A 18 28.43 7.21 26.96
C ALA A 18 27.03 7.44 26.37
N GLN A 19 26.87 8.43 25.49
CA GLN A 19 25.59 8.70 24.86
C GLN A 19 25.18 7.49 23.99
N PRO A 20 23.94 6.97 24.12
CA PRO A 20 23.42 5.88 23.30
C PRO A 20 23.03 6.33 21.88
N ALA A 21 23.40 7.55 21.49
CA ALA A 21 23.05 8.17 20.21
C ALA A 21 24.14 9.14 19.74
N LEU A 22 24.32 9.26 18.42
CA LEU A 22 25.02 10.39 17.83
C LEU A 22 24.05 11.59 17.84
N TYR A 23 24.42 12.65 18.55
CA TYR A 23 23.67 13.89 18.56
C TYR A 23 24.34 14.91 17.63
N ASN A 24 23.66 15.30 16.55
CA ASN A 24 24.05 16.43 15.72
C ASN A 24 23.21 17.67 16.10
N SER A 25 23.87 18.69 16.64
CA SER A 25 23.29 20.02 16.92
C SER A 25 23.97 21.15 16.14
N GLY A 26 24.85 20.80 15.19
CA GLY A 26 25.61 21.75 14.37
C GLY A 26 25.49 21.42 12.88
N ASN A 27 26.54 21.72 12.12
CA ASN A 27 26.61 21.33 10.71
C ASN A 27 27.46 20.08 10.59
N LEU A 28 26.83 18.99 10.14
CA LEU A 28 27.51 17.74 9.82
C LEU A 28 27.45 17.52 8.32
N ARG A 29 28.58 17.17 7.71
CA ARG A 29 28.66 16.89 6.27
C ARG A 29 29.59 15.72 6.03
N ILE A 30 29.14 14.80 5.19
CA ILE A 30 29.94 13.71 4.65
C ILE A 30 30.41 14.15 3.27
N HIS A 31 31.73 14.27 3.12
CA HIS A 31 32.36 14.63 1.86
C HIS A 31 32.40 13.45 0.90
N ASP A 32 32.81 13.73 -0.34
CA ASP A 32 32.99 12.72 -1.38
C ASP A 32 33.88 11.58 -0.89
N GLU A 33 33.54 10.35 -1.27
CA GLU A 33 34.13 9.08 -0.77
C GLU A 33 34.04 8.84 0.75
N GLY A 34 33.47 9.78 1.52
CA GLY A 34 33.28 9.65 2.96
C GLY A 34 32.32 8.50 3.30
N GLN A 35 32.59 7.80 4.39
CA GLN A 35 31.76 6.71 4.88
C GLN A 35 31.47 6.89 6.37
N LEU A 36 30.20 6.84 6.75
CA LEU A 36 29.74 6.95 8.14
C LEU A 36 28.80 5.79 8.49
N GLY A 37 29.22 4.93 9.42
CA GLY A 37 28.41 3.83 9.93
C GLY A 37 27.75 4.17 11.27
N PHE A 38 26.42 4.18 11.31
CA PHE A 38 25.63 4.28 12.53
C PHE A 38 25.40 2.89 13.14
N HIS A 39 25.94 2.69 14.33
CA HIS A 39 25.67 1.53 15.20
C HIS A 39 24.81 1.89 16.44
N ALA A 40 24.37 3.13 16.51
CA ALA A 40 23.58 3.72 17.58
C ALA A 40 22.57 4.70 16.98
N ASN A 41 21.60 5.15 17.78
CA ASN A 41 20.56 6.07 17.30
C ASN A 41 21.15 7.38 16.77
N LEU A 42 20.46 8.02 15.82
CA LEU A 42 20.78 9.35 15.33
C LEU A 42 19.73 10.34 15.85
N ILE A 43 20.19 11.41 16.48
CA ILE A 43 19.36 12.57 16.83
C ILE A 43 19.90 13.76 16.03
N ASN A 44 19.13 14.25 15.07
CA ASN A 44 19.53 15.33 14.16
C ASN A 44 18.72 16.61 14.40
N ASP A 45 19.29 17.52 15.18
CA ASP A 45 18.78 18.88 15.40
C ASP A 45 19.59 19.94 14.61
N GLY A 46 20.60 19.49 13.86
CA GLY A 46 21.49 20.31 13.08
C GLY A 46 21.34 20.10 11.57
N ILE A 47 22.04 20.92 10.78
CA ILE A 47 22.11 20.74 9.33
C ILE A 47 22.92 19.48 9.05
N PHE A 48 22.32 18.55 8.29
CA PHE A 48 22.95 17.32 7.86
C PHE A 48 22.51 16.96 6.43
N ASP A 49 22.86 17.85 5.51
CA ASP A 49 22.54 17.79 4.10
C ASP A 49 23.81 17.99 3.25
N ASP A 50 23.62 18.16 1.93
CA ASP A 50 24.70 18.31 0.93
C ASP A 50 25.83 17.29 1.08
N ASN A 51 25.47 16.10 1.56
CA ASN A 51 26.32 14.94 1.66
C ASN A 51 26.68 14.43 0.26
N LEU A 52 27.85 13.78 0.14
CA LEU A 52 28.35 13.17 -1.10
C LEU A 52 28.82 11.71 -0.90
N GLY A 53 28.81 11.22 0.34
CA GLY A 53 29.31 9.87 0.68
C GLY A 53 28.22 8.93 1.18
N LEU A 54 28.66 7.79 1.72
CA LEU A 54 27.82 6.71 2.20
C LEU A 54 27.49 6.86 3.68
N VAL A 55 26.21 6.70 4.02
CA VAL A 55 25.74 6.42 5.37
C VAL A 55 25.26 4.98 5.46
N GLY A 56 25.77 4.23 6.44
CA GLY A 56 25.30 2.88 6.74
C GLY A 56 24.61 2.79 8.09
N PHE A 57 23.55 1.99 8.20
CA PHE A 57 22.87 1.67 9.45
C PHE A 57 23.08 0.19 9.78
N TYR A 58 23.73 -0.09 10.91
CA TYR A 58 24.25 -1.42 11.26
C TYR A 58 23.90 -1.81 12.70
N SER A 59 22.97 -2.74 12.87
CA SER A 59 22.55 -3.19 14.20
C SER A 59 21.82 -4.53 14.18
N THR A 60 21.89 -5.30 15.27
CA THR A 60 21.00 -6.46 15.49
C THR A 60 19.72 -6.09 16.23
N SER A 61 19.62 -4.85 16.70
CA SER A 61 18.45 -4.29 17.39
C SER A 61 17.93 -3.09 16.62
N PHE A 62 16.78 -2.56 17.03
CA PHE A 62 16.26 -1.33 16.44
C PHE A 62 17.25 -0.18 16.57
N LEU A 63 17.40 0.59 15.49
CA LEU A 63 17.97 1.93 15.53
C LEU A 63 16.84 2.94 15.37
N GLU A 64 17.04 4.13 15.91
CA GLU A 64 16.11 5.25 15.74
C GLU A 64 16.82 6.45 15.09
N ILE A 65 16.12 7.08 14.15
CA ILE A 65 16.46 8.40 13.62
C ILE A 65 15.39 9.38 14.09
N SER A 66 15.80 10.43 14.78
CA SER A 66 14.93 11.45 15.36
C SER A 66 15.57 12.82 15.27
N GLY A 67 14.90 13.86 15.77
CA GLY A 67 15.41 15.22 15.81
C GLY A 67 14.54 16.19 15.01
N ALA A 68 14.83 17.48 15.16
CA ALA A 68 14.02 18.56 14.61
C ALA A 68 14.20 18.78 13.10
N LEU A 69 15.31 18.30 12.51
CA LEU A 69 15.64 18.51 11.10
C LEU A 69 15.81 17.18 10.36
N ASN A 70 15.23 17.09 9.17
CA ASN A 70 15.34 15.92 8.30
C ASN A 70 16.78 15.83 7.75
N PRO A 71 17.53 14.74 8.00
CA PRO A 71 18.81 14.54 7.34
C PRO A 71 18.60 14.17 5.87
N VAL A 72 19.50 14.65 5.01
CA VAL A 72 19.51 14.35 3.57
C VAL A 72 20.81 13.64 3.22
N PHE A 73 20.74 12.34 3.00
CA PHE A 73 21.90 11.51 2.66
C PHE A 73 22.13 11.43 1.15
N PHE A 74 23.35 11.08 0.76
CA PHE A 74 23.68 10.84 -0.64
C PHE A 74 23.46 9.38 -0.99
N ASP A 75 24.29 8.49 -0.44
CA ASP A 75 24.10 7.05 -0.46
C ASP A 75 23.74 6.53 0.93
N VAL A 76 22.83 5.56 0.97
CA VAL A 76 22.35 4.90 2.19
C VAL A 76 22.50 3.39 2.05
N GLU A 77 23.00 2.72 3.08
CA GLU A 77 22.95 1.27 3.22
C GLU A 77 22.24 0.91 4.53
N ILE A 78 21.35 -0.09 4.48
CA ILE A 78 20.69 -0.64 5.66
C ILE A 78 21.03 -2.13 5.81
N ALA A 79 21.75 -2.44 6.88
CA ALA A 79 21.99 -3.78 7.37
C ALA A 79 21.74 -3.81 8.88
N ALA A 80 20.49 -3.51 9.25
CA ALA A 80 20.03 -3.44 10.62
C ALA A 80 18.86 -4.40 10.84
N ASP A 81 19.09 -5.60 11.39
CA ASP A 81 18.10 -6.69 11.51
C ASP A 81 16.80 -6.26 12.22
N GLY A 82 16.92 -5.47 13.29
CA GLY A 82 15.75 -4.90 13.96
C GLY A 82 14.99 -3.87 13.10
N GLY A 83 15.68 -3.24 12.15
CA GLY A 83 15.20 -2.12 11.33
C GLY A 83 15.59 -0.76 11.91
N VAL A 84 15.30 0.28 11.14
CA VAL A 84 15.54 1.68 11.50
C VAL A 84 14.20 2.39 11.59
N ILE A 85 13.83 2.82 12.80
CA ILE A 85 12.61 3.58 13.07
C ILE A 85 12.86 5.06 12.77
N LEU A 86 12.02 5.64 11.92
CA LEU A 86 12.07 7.04 11.54
C LEU A 86 11.03 7.81 12.36
N ASN A 87 11.51 8.56 13.34
CA ASN A 87 10.74 9.55 14.10
C ASN A 87 10.89 10.97 13.50
N THR A 88 11.69 11.10 12.45
CA THR A 88 11.81 12.25 11.55
C THR A 88 12.02 11.72 10.13
N SER A 89 11.59 12.45 9.09
CA SER A 89 11.75 11.97 7.71
C SER A 89 13.22 11.97 7.31
N VAL A 90 13.59 11.06 6.41
CA VAL A 90 14.93 10.94 5.83
C VAL A 90 14.81 11.01 4.33
N SER A 91 15.68 11.79 3.68
CA SER A 91 15.73 11.85 2.22
C SER A 91 17.07 11.30 1.71
N VAL A 92 17.04 10.65 0.55
CA VAL A 92 18.22 10.13 -0.16
C VAL A 92 18.32 10.78 -1.54
N ARG A 93 19.53 11.14 -1.97
CA ARG A 93 19.79 11.78 -3.27
C ARG A 93 20.22 10.83 -4.38
N ASN A 94 20.87 9.72 -4.05
CA ASN A 94 21.48 8.84 -5.06
C ASN A 94 21.03 7.38 -4.89
N ASN A 95 21.53 6.64 -3.91
CA ASN A 95 21.21 5.21 -3.79
C ASN A 95 20.78 4.80 -2.38
N THR A 96 19.75 3.96 -2.27
CA THR A 96 19.49 3.15 -1.09
C THR A 96 19.78 1.67 -1.36
N ASN A 97 20.78 1.12 -0.70
CA ASN A 97 21.10 -0.32 -0.70
C ASN A 97 20.36 -1.02 0.45
N PHE A 98 19.31 -1.76 0.13
CA PHE A 98 18.58 -2.61 1.06
C PHE A 98 19.31 -3.95 1.22
N VAL A 99 19.91 -4.20 2.38
CA VAL A 99 20.62 -5.45 2.67
C VAL A 99 19.85 -6.29 3.67
N LEU A 100 19.50 -5.71 4.82
CA LEU A 100 18.74 -6.36 5.87
C LEU A 100 18.06 -5.34 6.77
N GLY A 101 16.79 -5.58 7.10
CA GLY A 101 15.98 -4.72 7.95
C GLY A 101 15.17 -3.70 7.18
N ASP A 102 14.09 -3.23 7.80
CA ASP A 102 13.21 -2.23 7.19
C ASP A 102 13.55 -0.82 7.66
N PHE A 103 13.37 0.18 6.80
CA PHE A 103 13.06 1.53 7.26
C PHE A 103 11.59 1.58 7.68
N ARG A 104 11.31 2.05 8.90
CA ARG A 104 9.97 1.97 9.49
C ARG A 104 9.46 3.34 9.86
N THR A 105 8.25 3.67 9.41
CA THR A 105 7.53 4.87 9.88
C THR A 105 6.19 4.47 10.46
N ASN A 106 5.72 5.24 11.44
CA ASN A 106 4.39 5.01 11.99
C ASN A 106 3.34 5.39 10.94
N LYS A 107 2.55 4.42 10.48
CA LYS A 107 1.52 4.63 9.44
C LYS A 107 0.38 5.56 9.88
N ALA A 108 0.22 5.81 11.18
CA ALA A 108 -0.68 6.85 11.70
C ALA A 108 -0.10 8.27 11.61
N GLN A 109 1.16 8.42 11.20
CA GLN A 109 1.89 9.67 11.08
C GLN A 109 2.38 9.85 9.62
N PRO A 110 1.49 10.14 8.66
CA PRO A 110 1.81 10.19 7.22
C PRO A 110 2.78 11.31 6.82
N GLN A 111 3.13 12.21 7.74
CA GLN A 111 4.18 13.21 7.58
C GLN A 111 5.60 12.63 7.75
N LEU A 112 5.74 11.41 8.30
CA LEU A 112 7.02 10.70 8.46
C LEU A 112 7.19 9.70 7.33
N PHE A 113 8.22 9.90 6.51
CA PHE A 113 8.48 9.09 5.34
C PHE A 113 9.98 8.96 5.03
N TYR A 114 10.31 7.94 4.26
CA TYR A 114 11.60 7.80 3.60
C TYR A 114 11.48 8.30 2.15
N GLU A 115 12.20 9.36 1.81
CA GLU A 115 12.07 10.06 0.53
C GLU A 115 13.21 9.76 -0.43
N PHE A 116 12.85 9.41 -1.66
CA PHE A 116 13.73 9.32 -2.82
C PHE A 116 13.65 10.64 -3.61
N LEU A 117 14.74 11.41 -3.64
CA LEU A 117 14.80 12.65 -4.41
C LEU A 117 14.94 12.37 -5.93
N GLN A 118 15.03 13.42 -6.73
CA GLN A 118 14.93 13.37 -8.20
C GLN A 118 15.77 12.29 -8.89
N ASP A 119 17.03 12.13 -8.48
CA ASP A 119 17.96 11.18 -9.10
C ASP A 119 18.12 9.89 -8.29
N ALA A 120 17.35 9.75 -7.20
CA ALA A 120 17.50 8.65 -6.27
C ALA A 120 16.89 7.35 -6.79
N PHE A 121 17.61 6.26 -6.59
CA PHE A 121 17.18 4.88 -6.86
C PHE A 121 17.49 3.99 -5.65
N PHE A 122 17.10 2.72 -5.75
CA PHE A 122 17.45 1.71 -4.76
C PHE A 122 17.78 0.39 -5.41
N VAL A 123 18.42 -0.47 -4.64
CA VAL A 123 18.72 -1.86 -4.98
C VAL A 123 18.56 -2.75 -3.75
N GLY A 124 18.30 -4.05 -3.97
CA GLY A 124 18.33 -5.07 -2.92
C GLY A 124 17.04 -5.20 -2.10
N GLU A 125 15.96 -4.54 -2.53
CA GLU A 125 14.68 -4.64 -1.87
C GLU A 125 14.17 -6.08 -1.86
N SER A 126 13.61 -6.51 -0.73
CA SER A 126 13.15 -7.88 -0.53
C SER A 126 12.16 -7.97 0.63
N ASN A 127 11.65 -9.17 0.88
CA ASN A 127 10.80 -9.41 2.06
C ASN A 127 11.51 -9.06 3.38
N VAL A 128 12.84 -9.13 3.45
CA VAL A 128 13.63 -8.85 4.66
C VAL A 128 14.20 -7.44 4.71
N SER A 129 14.07 -6.63 3.66
CA SER A 129 14.55 -5.25 3.65
C SER A 129 13.81 -4.37 2.64
N LYS A 130 13.09 -3.36 3.15
CA LYS A 130 12.14 -2.51 2.41
C LYS A 130 11.70 -1.33 3.29
N VAL A 131 10.75 -0.52 2.83
CA VAL A 131 10.08 0.49 3.64
C VAL A 131 8.77 -0.08 4.22
N ASN A 132 8.73 -0.32 5.53
CA ASN A 132 7.49 -0.65 6.24
C ASN A 132 6.91 0.62 6.89
N GLY A 133 6.20 1.39 6.08
CA GLY A 133 5.76 2.74 6.39
C GLY A 133 5.47 3.50 5.11
N TYR A 134 5.62 4.82 5.15
CA TYR A 134 5.51 5.67 3.97
C TYR A 134 6.87 5.84 3.28
N ALA A 135 6.91 5.58 1.97
CA ALA A 135 7.97 5.99 1.07
C ALA A 135 7.44 7.11 0.16
N SER A 136 8.27 8.10 -0.17
CA SER A 136 7.93 9.14 -1.15
C SER A 136 8.97 9.25 -2.26
N MET A 137 8.56 9.82 -3.39
CA MET A 137 9.49 10.27 -4.43
C MET A 137 9.18 11.72 -4.82
N SER A 138 10.19 12.43 -5.30
CA SER A 138 10.04 13.77 -5.88
C SER A 138 10.81 13.90 -7.20
N GLY A 139 10.22 14.56 -8.19
CA GLY A 139 10.85 14.88 -9.47
C GLY A 139 10.92 13.73 -10.49
N GLN A 140 10.35 12.55 -10.20
CA GLN A 140 10.41 11.38 -11.08
C GLN A 140 9.08 11.13 -11.79
N GLN A 141 9.13 10.66 -13.04
CA GLN A 141 7.93 10.31 -13.81
C GLN A 141 7.48 8.86 -13.56
N THR A 142 8.43 7.94 -13.48
CA THR A 142 8.17 6.52 -13.24
C THR A 142 8.95 6.11 -12.00
N PHE A 143 8.30 5.43 -11.06
CA PHE A 143 8.92 5.02 -9.82
C PHE A 143 8.28 3.74 -9.27
N THR A 144 9.08 2.89 -8.65
CA THR A 144 8.58 1.71 -7.92
C THR A 144 8.74 1.99 -6.43
N PHE A 145 7.65 2.09 -5.69
CA PHE A 145 7.72 2.26 -4.24
C PHE A 145 8.13 0.93 -3.57
N PRO A 146 9.26 0.86 -2.85
CA PRO A 146 9.72 -0.36 -2.17
C PRO A 146 9.00 -0.54 -0.82
N VAL A 147 7.67 -0.46 -0.82
CA VAL A 147 6.85 -0.51 0.39
C VAL A 147 6.42 -1.93 0.74
N GLY A 148 6.09 -2.18 2.00
CA GLY A 148 5.55 -3.46 2.45
C GLY A 148 5.07 -3.42 3.89
N ASP A 149 4.85 -4.60 4.45
CA ASP A 149 4.53 -4.77 5.86
C ASP A 149 5.71 -5.42 6.61
N ALA A 150 5.47 -5.98 7.80
CA ALA A 150 6.55 -6.63 8.56
C ALA A 150 7.10 -7.89 7.87
N ALA A 151 6.35 -8.52 6.96
CA ALA A 151 6.68 -9.84 6.41
C ALA A 151 7.07 -9.79 4.93
N GLU A 152 6.37 -9.01 4.10
CA GLU A 152 6.54 -9.08 2.65
C GLU A 152 6.59 -7.71 2.01
N ILE A 153 7.40 -7.60 0.95
CA ILE A 153 7.38 -6.44 0.09
C ILE A 153 6.15 -6.49 -0.82
N ARG A 154 5.54 -5.33 -1.03
CA ARG A 154 4.37 -5.11 -1.87
C ARG A 154 4.56 -3.84 -2.69
N PRO A 155 5.45 -3.90 -3.70
CA PRO A 155 5.76 -2.73 -4.48
C PRO A 155 4.53 -2.21 -5.22
N LEU A 156 4.46 -0.89 -5.34
CA LEU A 156 3.55 -0.21 -6.24
C LEU A 156 4.39 0.46 -7.32
N ILE A 157 4.14 0.12 -8.58
CA ILE A 157 4.79 0.79 -9.71
C ILE A 157 3.88 1.95 -10.13
N LEU A 158 4.38 3.16 -10.06
CA LEU A 158 3.73 4.38 -10.51
C LEU A 158 4.31 4.80 -11.86
N ASN A 159 3.43 5.11 -12.82
CA ASN A 159 3.82 5.71 -14.09
C ASN A 159 2.97 6.95 -14.35
N SER A 160 3.55 8.13 -14.13
CA SER A 160 2.89 9.43 -14.28
C SER A 160 2.96 9.94 -15.72
N GLU A 161 1.96 10.71 -16.14
CA GLU A 161 1.92 11.32 -17.48
C GLU A 161 2.97 12.44 -17.66
N ALA A 162 3.50 12.97 -16.55
CA ALA A 162 4.58 13.94 -16.49
C ALA A 162 5.47 13.69 -15.26
N SER A 163 6.58 14.42 -15.14
CA SER A 163 7.40 14.41 -13.91
C SER A 163 6.52 14.76 -12.70
N ASN A 164 6.53 13.87 -11.71
CA ASN A 164 5.71 14.02 -10.52
C ASN A 164 6.49 14.84 -9.48
N PRO A 165 6.03 16.04 -9.08
CA PRO A 165 6.75 16.87 -8.13
C PRO A 165 6.86 16.20 -6.76
N PHE A 166 5.86 15.41 -6.37
CA PHE A 166 5.84 14.66 -5.14
C PHE A 166 4.74 13.59 -5.17
N SER A 167 5.08 12.36 -4.84
CA SER A 167 4.11 11.29 -4.59
C SER A 167 4.58 10.39 -3.46
N LYS A 168 3.64 9.83 -2.71
CA LYS A 168 3.91 9.10 -1.47
C LYS A 168 3.02 7.86 -1.40
N CYS A 169 3.60 6.75 -0.98
CA CYS A 169 2.93 5.46 -0.92
C CYS A 169 3.18 4.75 0.41
N ALA A 170 2.18 4.03 0.91
CA ALA A 170 2.33 3.02 1.96
C ALA A 170 1.43 1.82 1.68
N TYR A 171 1.88 0.65 2.13
CA TYR A 171 1.14 -0.60 2.02
C TYR A 171 0.55 -1.04 3.37
N PHE A 172 -0.67 -1.57 3.33
CA PHE A 172 -1.41 -2.05 4.48
C PHE A 172 -1.94 -3.46 4.19
N TYR A 173 -1.53 -4.44 5.01
CA TYR A 173 -2.11 -5.78 5.02
C TYR A 173 -3.21 -5.84 6.09
N GLU A 174 -4.33 -5.18 5.82
CA GLU A 174 -5.48 -5.13 6.72
C GLU A 174 -6.79 -4.97 5.93
N ASP A 175 -7.92 -5.24 6.59
CA ASP A 175 -9.24 -5.10 5.99
C ASP A 175 -9.62 -3.61 5.87
N PRO A 176 -9.89 -3.08 4.65
CA PRO A 176 -10.34 -1.71 4.46
C PRO A 176 -11.68 -1.39 5.15
N ASN A 177 -12.48 -2.38 5.58
CA ASN A 177 -13.64 -2.15 6.43
C ASN A 177 -13.27 -1.84 7.90
N PHE A 178 -12.07 -2.22 8.33
CA PHE A 178 -11.57 -2.02 9.70
C PHE A 178 -10.10 -1.55 9.70
N PRO A 179 -9.77 -0.45 9.00
CA PRO A 179 -8.40 -0.02 8.86
C PRO A 179 -7.87 0.53 10.19
N SER A 180 -6.59 0.34 10.46
CA SER A 180 -5.97 0.72 11.73
C SER A 180 -5.69 2.22 11.84
N THR A 181 -5.54 2.91 10.71
CA THR A 181 -5.13 4.33 10.65
C THR A 181 -6.14 5.24 9.95
N PHE A 182 -7.19 4.70 9.35
CA PHE A 182 -8.17 5.44 8.56
C PHE A 182 -9.59 5.29 9.13
N SER A 183 -10.53 6.05 8.59
CA SER A 183 -11.95 5.72 8.74
C SER A 183 -12.31 4.53 7.85
N PRO A 184 -13.29 3.68 8.22
CA PRO A 184 -13.72 2.53 7.42
C PRO A 184 -14.12 2.84 5.97
N PHE A 185 -13.74 1.95 5.05
CA PHE A 185 -14.08 1.97 3.63
C PHE A 185 -15.00 0.79 3.29
N ASN A 186 -16.31 0.98 3.50
CA ASN A 186 -17.28 -0.11 3.34
C ASN A 186 -17.23 -0.73 1.93
N THR A 187 -16.76 -1.97 1.83
CA THR A 187 -16.56 -2.69 0.54
C THR A 187 -17.86 -3.02 -0.19
N GLN A 188 -19.01 -2.83 0.45
CA GLN A 188 -20.33 -2.99 -0.18
C GLN A 188 -20.79 -1.74 -0.94
N ILE A 189 -20.16 -0.58 -0.73
CA ILE A 189 -20.51 0.65 -1.44
C ILE A 189 -19.70 0.70 -2.74
N LYS A 190 -20.19 -0.02 -3.75
CA LYS A 190 -19.56 -0.22 -5.06
C LYS A 190 -20.61 -0.26 -6.19
N PRO A 191 -20.22 0.02 -7.46
CA PRO A 191 -21.08 -0.20 -8.61
C PRO A 191 -21.50 -1.67 -8.77
N ARG A 192 -22.66 -1.89 -9.39
CA ARG A 192 -23.18 -3.25 -9.68
C ARG A 192 -22.32 -4.07 -10.64
N THR A 193 -21.46 -3.42 -11.42
CA THR A 193 -20.51 -4.08 -12.33
C THR A 193 -19.33 -4.72 -11.60
N ILE A 194 -19.24 -4.54 -10.28
CA ILE A 194 -18.16 -5.07 -9.43
C ILE A 194 -18.74 -6.14 -8.53
N GLU A 195 -18.17 -7.35 -8.60
CA GLU A 195 -18.55 -8.49 -7.77
C GLU A 195 -18.09 -8.25 -6.34
N ALA A 196 -16.79 -8.04 -6.15
CA ALA A 196 -16.19 -7.84 -4.85
C ALA A 196 -15.05 -6.83 -4.87
N VAL A 197 -14.77 -6.26 -3.69
CA VAL A 197 -13.57 -5.48 -3.39
C VAL A 197 -12.80 -6.26 -2.33
N SER A 198 -11.48 -6.41 -2.52
CA SER A 198 -10.63 -7.18 -1.61
C SER A 198 -10.68 -6.63 -0.19
N THR A 199 -10.68 -7.55 0.78
CA THR A 199 -10.64 -7.23 2.20
C THR A 199 -9.30 -7.63 2.85
N PHE A 200 -8.26 -7.89 2.06
CA PHE A 200 -6.98 -8.43 2.56
C PHE A 200 -5.88 -7.39 2.66
N GLU A 201 -5.83 -6.46 1.71
CA GLU A 201 -4.75 -5.49 1.63
C GLU A 201 -5.18 -4.25 0.86
N PHE A 202 -4.48 -3.14 1.07
CA PHE A 202 -4.63 -1.92 0.26
C PHE A 202 -3.35 -1.08 0.30
N TRP A 203 -3.26 -0.15 -0.64
CA TRP A 203 -2.22 0.86 -0.71
C TRP A 203 -2.84 2.25 -0.51
N ARG A 204 -2.18 3.08 0.29
CA ARG A 204 -2.38 4.54 0.28
C ARG A 204 -1.41 5.12 -0.74
N LEU A 205 -1.90 5.82 -1.75
CA LEU A 205 -1.09 6.53 -2.73
C LEU A 205 -1.56 7.98 -2.83
N GLU A 206 -0.63 8.91 -2.68
CA GLU A 206 -0.84 10.36 -2.82
C GLU A 206 -0.02 10.85 -4.03
N GLY A 207 -0.55 11.81 -4.77
CA GLY A 207 0.06 12.36 -5.98
C GLY A 207 -0.94 13.15 -6.83
N SER A 208 -0.49 14.30 -7.32
CA SER A 208 -1.34 15.26 -8.03
C SER A 208 -1.31 15.10 -9.56
N VAL A 209 -0.39 14.27 -10.08
CA VAL A 209 -0.24 14.03 -11.52
C VAL A 209 -1.00 12.77 -11.91
N THR A 210 -1.80 12.87 -12.99
CA THR A 210 -2.47 11.71 -13.60
C THR A 210 -1.46 10.60 -13.87
N SER A 211 -1.77 9.40 -13.40
CA SER A 211 -0.86 8.27 -13.42
C SER A 211 -1.60 6.95 -13.65
N THR A 212 -0.88 5.95 -14.13
CA THR A 212 -1.28 4.55 -13.99
C THR A 212 -0.48 3.90 -12.87
N VAL A 213 -1.05 2.87 -12.26
CA VAL A 213 -0.36 2.05 -11.26
C VAL A 213 -0.36 0.59 -11.67
N THR A 214 0.71 -0.12 -11.36
CA THR A 214 0.75 -1.58 -11.44
C THR A 214 0.92 -2.17 -10.05
N LEU A 215 0.01 -3.07 -9.70
CA LEU A 215 -0.01 -3.81 -8.45
C LEU A 215 0.23 -5.28 -8.74
N SER A 216 1.12 -5.91 -7.99
CA SER A 216 1.31 -7.36 -8.01
C SER A 216 0.66 -8.02 -6.80
N TRP A 217 0.20 -9.25 -6.96
CA TRP A 217 -0.30 -10.07 -5.86
C TRP A 217 0.44 -11.40 -5.77
N ASN A 218 0.31 -12.04 -4.62
CA ASN A 218 0.75 -13.41 -4.40
C ASN A 218 -0.34 -14.20 -3.63
N ALA A 219 -0.02 -15.43 -3.17
CA ALA A 219 -0.99 -16.28 -2.48
C ALA A 219 -1.57 -15.62 -1.21
N ARG A 220 -0.83 -14.73 -0.56
CA ARG A 220 -1.27 -13.99 0.64
C ARG A 220 -2.40 -13.00 0.33
N SER A 221 -2.50 -12.53 -0.92
CA SER A 221 -3.55 -11.63 -1.40
C SER A 221 -4.92 -12.30 -1.52
N ASN A 222 -4.97 -13.64 -1.53
CA ASN A 222 -6.21 -14.42 -1.52
C ASN A 222 -7.22 -14.03 -2.63
N LEU A 223 -6.74 -13.76 -3.85
CA LEU A 223 -7.61 -13.27 -4.93
C LEU A 223 -8.68 -14.29 -5.37
N SER A 224 -8.50 -15.58 -5.07
CA SER A 224 -9.53 -16.60 -5.29
C SER A 224 -10.80 -16.41 -4.44
N PHE A 225 -10.77 -15.54 -3.43
CA PHE A 225 -11.97 -15.17 -2.67
C PHE A 225 -12.83 -14.12 -3.37
N ILE A 226 -12.29 -13.41 -4.35
CA ILE A 226 -13.00 -12.33 -5.05
C ILE A 226 -13.20 -12.61 -6.52
N ALA A 227 -12.42 -13.49 -7.15
CA ALA A 227 -12.53 -13.80 -8.57
C ALA A 227 -12.32 -15.29 -8.88
N GLU A 228 -13.01 -15.76 -9.92
CA GLU A 228 -12.83 -17.10 -10.50
C GLU A 228 -11.76 -17.13 -11.60
N GLU A 229 -11.60 -16.02 -12.32
CA GLU A 229 -10.64 -15.88 -13.40
C GLU A 229 -9.76 -14.64 -13.19
N VAL A 230 -8.48 -14.77 -13.54
CA VAL A 230 -7.52 -13.67 -13.40
C VAL A 230 -7.92 -12.43 -14.21
N GLY A 231 -8.55 -12.61 -15.37
CA GLY A 231 -9.01 -11.53 -16.23
C GLY A 231 -10.09 -10.64 -15.60
N ASN A 232 -10.78 -11.12 -14.57
CA ASN A 232 -11.79 -10.35 -13.85
C ASN A 232 -11.17 -9.41 -12.81
N ILE A 233 -9.89 -9.58 -12.46
CA ILE A 233 -9.21 -8.73 -11.48
C ILE A 233 -8.99 -7.33 -12.06
N LEU A 234 -9.28 -6.31 -11.24
CA LEU A 234 -9.02 -4.92 -11.55
C LEU A 234 -8.51 -4.15 -10.33
N VAL A 235 -7.99 -2.95 -10.58
CA VAL A 235 -7.69 -1.99 -9.50
C VAL A 235 -8.98 -1.24 -9.14
N MET A 236 -9.25 -1.14 -7.85
CA MET A 236 -10.34 -0.37 -7.25
C MET A 236 -9.76 0.78 -6.42
N GLY A 237 -10.45 1.92 -6.38
CA GLY A 237 -10.08 3.04 -5.51
C GLY A 237 -11.27 3.57 -4.72
N TRP A 238 -11.08 3.91 -3.45
CA TRP A 238 -12.09 4.60 -2.65
C TRP A 238 -12.10 6.09 -2.99
N ASN A 239 -13.11 6.55 -3.72
CA ASN A 239 -13.16 7.94 -4.17
C ASN A 239 -13.60 8.89 -3.04
N LYS A 240 -12.81 9.96 -2.81
CA LYS A 240 -13.03 10.90 -1.69
C LYS A 240 -14.32 11.71 -1.84
N VAL A 241 -14.74 12.03 -3.06
CA VAL A 241 -15.94 12.85 -3.30
C VAL A 241 -17.19 11.99 -3.30
N ALA A 242 -17.15 10.88 -4.04
CA ALA A 242 -18.29 9.99 -4.19
C ALA A 242 -18.52 9.09 -2.97
N GLN A 243 -17.54 9.00 -2.06
CA GLN A 243 -17.58 8.18 -0.85
C GLN A 243 -17.99 6.72 -1.15
N GLN A 244 -17.39 6.17 -2.22
CA GLN A 244 -17.63 4.81 -2.69
C GLN A 244 -16.42 4.27 -3.45
N TRP A 245 -16.35 2.96 -3.58
CA TRP A 245 -15.38 2.27 -4.43
C TRP A 245 -15.69 2.50 -5.90
N LEU A 246 -14.72 2.97 -6.68
CA LEU A 246 -14.83 3.09 -8.14
C LEU A 246 -13.77 2.21 -8.82
N PRO A 247 -14.09 1.60 -9.97
CA PRO A 247 -13.12 0.86 -10.75
C PRO A 247 -12.10 1.83 -11.37
N LEU A 248 -10.82 1.57 -11.12
CA LEU A 248 -9.70 2.21 -11.81
C LEU A 248 -9.27 1.41 -13.05
N GLY A 249 -9.80 0.19 -13.22
CA GLY A 249 -9.65 -0.63 -14.42
C GLY A 249 -8.49 -1.63 -14.36
N ASN A 250 -8.28 -2.30 -15.49
CA ASN A 250 -7.38 -3.44 -15.66
C ASN A 250 -6.74 -3.44 -17.07
N THR A 251 -6.06 -2.35 -17.43
CA THR A 251 -5.48 -2.14 -18.77
C THR A 251 -4.46 -3.22 -19.18
N ALA A 252 -3.82 -3.84 -18.19
CA ALA A 252 -3.04 -5.06 -18.37
C ALA A 252 -3.25 -5.97 -17.16
N VAL A 253 -3.39 -7.26 -17.40
CA VAL A 253 -3.52 -8.30 -16.36
C VAL A 253 -2.73 -9.52 -16.81
N GLY A 254 -2.01 -10.16 -15.88
CA GLY A 254 -1.28 -11.39 -16.17
C GLY A 254 -1.02 -12.24 -14.95
N GLY A 255 -0.69 -13.51 -15.18
CA GLY A 255 -0.46 -14.53 -14.15
C GLY A 255 -1.69 -15.39 -13.88
N ASP A 256 -1.86 -15.81 -12.63
CA ASP A 256 -3.00 -16.56 -12.11
C ASP A 256 -3.46 -15.97 -10.76
N LEU A 257 -4.49 -16.56 -10.12
CA LEU A 257 -5.04 -16.05 -8.85
C LEU A 257 -4.10 -16.18 -7.65
N ASN A 258 -3.02 -16.97 -7.75
CA ASN A 258 -2.01 -17.11 -6.71
C ASN A 258 -0.80 -16.21 -6.94
N THR A 259 -0.48 -15.80 -8.17
CA THR A 259 0.61 -14.86 -8.46
C THR A 259 0.35 -14.16 -9.79
N GLY A 260 0.41 -12.84 -9.77
CA GLY A 260 0.18 -12.05 -10.98
C GLY A 260 0.26 -10.55 -10.74
N PHE A 261 -0.21 -9.79 -11.72
CA PHE A 261 -0.24 -8.33 -11.67
C PHE A 261 -1.43 -7.76 -12.44
N VAL A 262 -1.82 -6.54 -12.07
CA VAL A 262 -2.80 -5.72 -12.77
C VAL A 262 -2.33 -4.28 -12.86
N THR A 263 -2.55 -3.67 -14.01
CA THR A 263 -2.31 -2.24 -14.27
C THR A 263 -3.63 -1.50 -14.38
N SER A 264 -3.77 -0.37 -13.70
CA SER A 264 -4.96 0.48 -13.77
C SER A 264 -5.06 1.22 -15.11
N GLY A 265 -6.22 1.83 -15.37
CA GLY A 265 -6.33 3.00 -16.25
C GLY A 265 -5.74 4.26 -15.60
N PRO A 266 -5.66 5.37 -16.35
CA PRO A 266 -5.15 6.64 -15.83
C PRO A 266 -6.13 7.26 -14.82
N PHE A 267 -5.61 7.74 -13.69
CA PHE A 267 -6.37 8.45 -12.66
C PHE A 267 -5.44 9.42 -11.91
N VAL A 268 -6.03 10.36 -11.17
CA VAL A 268 -5.28 11.23 -10.25
C VAL A 268 -5.27 10.58 -8.87
N PRO A 269 -4.11 10.18 -8.31
CA PRO A 269 -4.07 9.51 -7.00
C PRO A 269 -4.74 10.30 -5.88
N ASP A 270 -4.58 11.63 -5.86
CA ASP A 270 -5.18 12.49 -4.82
C ASP A 270 -6.71 12.50 -4.80
N ASP A 271 -7.40 12.00 -5.82
CA ASP A 271 -8.87 11.85 -5.82
C ASP A 271 -9.34 10.64 -4.98
N PHE A 272 -8.43 9.74 -4.61
CA PHE A 272 -8.71 8.47 -3.96
C PHE A 272 -8.02 8.37 -2.60
N GLU A 273 -8.71 7.80 -1.62
CA GLU A 273 -8.15 7.64 -0.27
C GLU A 273 -7.20 6.45 -0.23
N ILE A 274 -7.62 5.31 -0.79
CA ILE A 274 -6.83 4.09 -0.90
C ILE A 274 -7.16 3.38 -2.20
N ILE A 275 -6.27 2.49 -2.63
CA ILE A 275 -6.49 1.58 -3.74
C ILE A 275 -6.27 0.12 -3.32
N THR A 276 -6.99 -0.80 -3.94
CA THR A 276 -6.91 -2.24 -3.69
C THR A 276 -7.34 -3.03 -4.93
N PHE A 277 -7.41 -4.34 -4.83
CA PHE A 277 -7.96 -5.22 -5.86
C PHE A 277 -9.48 -5.30 -5.76
N GLY A 278 -10.14 -5.49 -6.90
CA GLY A 278 -11.52 -5.92 -6.98
C GLY A 278 -11.72 -6.86 -8.15
N SER A 279 -12.96 -7.30 -8.33
CA SER A 279 -13.35 -8.21 -9.41
C SER A 279 -14.58 -7.72 -10.15
N LEU A 280 -14.60 -7.94 -11.46
CA LEU A 280 -15.79 -7.70 -12.28
C LEU A 280 -16.90 -8.68 -11.92
N ALA A 281 -18.14 -8.18 -11.87
CA ALA A 281 -19.32 -9.02 -11.84
C ALA A 281 -19.39 -9.83 -13.14
N ILE A 282 -19.57 -11.14 -13.01
CA ILE A 282 -19.92 -11.98 -14.15
C ILE A 282 -21.35 -11.59 -14.52
N ALA A 283 -21.59 -11.31 -15.81
CA ALA A 283 -22.96 -11.10 -16.25
C ALA A 283 -23.74 -12.38 -16.00
N GLU A 284 -24.62 -12.39 -15.01
CA GLU A 284 -25.66 -13.41 -14.92
C GLU A 284 -26.39 -13.39 -16.26
N GLU A 285 -26.42 -14.54 -16.95
CA GLU A 285 -27.24 -14.68 -18.15
C GLU A 285 -28.66 -14.26 -17.78
N LEU A 286 -29.10 -13.11 -18.27
CA LEU A 286 -30.51 -12.79 -18.30
C LEU A 286 -31.12 -13.82 -19.25
N LEU A 287 -31.72 -14.86 -18.68
CA LEU A 287 -32.51 -15.83 -19.43
C LEU A 287 -33.51 -15.04 -20.26
N THR A 288 -33.26 -14.97 -21.56
CA THR A 288 -34.24 -14.45 -22.50
C THR A 288 -35.34 -15.50 -22.59
N LEU A 289 -36.40 -15.28 -21.82
CA LEU A 289 -37.61 -16.06 -21.93
C LEU A 289 -38.12 -15.96 -23.38
N ASP A 290 -38.29 -17.12 -24.02
CA ASP A 290 -38.86 -17.20 -25.36
C ASP A 290 -40.31 -16.68 -25.36
N ASN A 291 -40.84 -16.40 -26.56
CA ASN A 291 -42.26 -16.08 -26.70
C ASN A 291 -43.10 -17.32 -26.37
N TYR A 292 -43.77 -17.31 -25.21
CA TYR A 292 -44.70 -18.37 -24.83
C TYR A 292 -46.06 -18.21 -25.51
N TYR A 293 -46.53 -19.30 -26.11
CA TYR A 293 -47.91 -19.46 -26.53
C TYR A 293 -48.60 -20.49 -25.63
N ILE A 294 -49.73 -20.12 -25.03
CA ILE A 294 -50.50 -20.96 -24.11
C ILE A 294 -51.91 -21.11 -24.68
N SER A 295 -52.39 -22.35 -24.79
CA SER A 295 -53.73 -22.70 -25.27
C SER A 295 -54.38 -23.72 -24.33
N PRO A 296 -54.96 -23.29 -23.20
CA PRO A 296 -55.54 -24.20 -22.20
C PRO A 296 -56.89 -24.74 -22.70
N ASN A 297 -56.85 -25.74 -23.58
CA ASN A 297 -58.00 -26.39 -24.22
C ASN A 297 -58.13 -27.88 -23.86
N GLY A 298 -57.19 -28.44 -23.11
CA GLY A 298 -57.19 -29.82 -22.64
C GLY A 298 -56.76 -30.84 -23.69
N ASP A 299 -56.08 -30.43 -24.76
CA ASP A 299 -55.54 -31.33 -25.79
C ASP A 299 -54.13 -31.86 -25.44
N GLY A 300 -53.55 -31.41 -24.32
CA GLY A 300 -52.21 -31.77 -23.85
C GLY A 300 -51.07 -30.99 -24.50
N ILE A 301 -51.36 -30.04 -25.40
CA ILE A 301 -50.38 -29.21 -26.12
C ILE A 301 -50.51 -27.76 -25.66
N ASN A 302 -49.43 -27.22 -25.07
CA ASN A 302 -49.37 -25.84 -24.55
C ASN A 302 -50.48 -25.49 -23.52
N ASP A 303 -50.97 -26.48 -22.78
CA ASP A 303 -52.05 -26.29 -21.79
C ASP A 303 -51.61 -25.50 -20.55
N PHE A 304 -50.31 -25.48 -20.24
CA PHE A 304 -49.74 -24.81 -19.08
C PHE A 304 -48.45 -24.08 -19.42
N LEU A 305 -48.15 -23.03 -18.66
CA LEU A 305 -46.85 -22.36 -18.68
C LEU A 305 -45.91 -23.09 -17.72
N GLN A 306 -44.79 -23.57 -18.24
CA GLN A 306 -43.69 -24.09 -17.44
C GLN A 306 -42.44 -23.27 -17.74
N ILE A 307 -41.77 -22.83 -16.68
CA ILE A 307 -40.48 -22.15 -16.75
C ILE A 307 -39.50 -23.01 -15.95
N PRO A 308 -38.83 -24.00 -16.59
CA PRO A 308 -37.96 -24.95 -15.90
C PRO A 308 -36.85 -24.28 -15.07
N GLU A 309 -36.41 -23.11 -15.49
CA GLU A 309 -35.35 -22.34 -14.84
C GLU A 309 -35.73 -21.86 -13.45
N LEU A 310 -37.03 -21.77 -13.13
CA LEU A 310 -37.51 -21.46 -11.77
C LEU A 310 -37.10 -22.54 -10.75
N GLU A 311 -36.78 -23.76 -11.18
CA GLU A 311 -36.27 -24.82 -10.28
C GLU A 311 -34.92 -24.45 -9.63
N GLN A 312 -34.14 -23.55 -10.26
CA GLN A 312 -32.85 -23.10 -9.74
C GLN A 312 -32.98 -21.95 -8.73
N SER A 313 -34.17 -21.36 -8.57
CA SER A 313 -34.41 -20.21 -7.70
C SER A 313 -35.65 -20.43 -6.83
N PRO A 314 -35.50 -21.09 -5.65
CA PRO A 314 -36.62 -21.59 -4.84
C PRO A 314 -37.44 -20.50 -4.11
N ASN A 315 -36.99 -19.24 -4.14
CA ASN A 315 -37.71 -18.09 -3.60
C ASN A 315 -38.12 -17.15 -4.74
N ASN A 316 -39.02 -17.61 -5.61
CA ASN A 316 -39.48 -16.83 -6.76
C ASN A 316 -40.92 -16.35 -6.57
N ARG A 317 -41.29 -15.31 -7.32
CA ARG A 317 -42.68 -14.83 -7.40
C ARG A 317 -43.02 -14.64 -8.87
N LEU A 318 -44.08 -15.29 -9.32
CA LEU A 318 -44.59 -15.17 -10.69
C LEU A 318 -45.80 -14.24 -10.70
N GLU A 319 -45.73 -13.14 -11.46
CA GLU A 319 -46.85 -12.24 -11.71
C GLU A 319 -47.11 -12.12 -13.22
N ILE A 320 -48.36 -12.28 -13.66
CA ILE A 320 -48.77 -12.11 -15.06
C ILE A 320 -49.67 -10.90 -15.16
N TYR A 321 -49.42 -10.06 -16.16
CA TYR A 321 -50.19 -8.84 -16.44
C TYR A 321 -50.79 -8.90 -17.84
N ASP A 322 -51.96 -8.28 -18.02
CA ASP A 322 -52.53 -8.05 -19.34
C ASP A 322 -51.80 -6.93 -20.10
N ARG A 323 -52.15 -6.72 -21.38
CA ARG A 323 -51.56 -5.67 -22.21
C ARG A 323 -51.84 -4.23 -21.74
N ARG A 324 -52.73 -4.06 -20.77
CA ARG A 324 -53.08 -2.76 -20.16
C ARG A 324 -52.38 -2.57 -18.82
N GLY A 325 -51.55 -3.51 -18.38
CA GLY A 325 -50.81 -3.48 -17.12
C GLY A 325 -51.63 -3.92 -15.91
N LEU A 326 -52.79 -4.56 -16.09
CA LEU A 326 -53.57 -5.12 -14.99
C LEU A 326 -53.02 -6.50 -14.61
N LYS A 327 -52.77 -6.74 -13.32
CA LYS A 327 -52.36 -8.06 -12.83
C LYS A 327 -53.50 -9.06 -12.97
N VAL A 328 -53.26 -10.17 -13.68
CA VAL A 328 -54.23 -11.23 -13.93
C VAL A 328 -53.87 -12.55 -13.23
N PHE A 329 -52.64 -12.71 -12.77
CA PHE A 329 -52.19 -13.88 -12.01
C PHE A 329 -51.05 -13.51 -11.06
N GLN A 330 -50.99 -14.17 -9.91
CA GLN A 330 -49.84 -14.16 -9.00
C GLN A 330 -49.69 -15.54 -8.36
N MET A 331 -48.44 -15.98 -8.23
CA MET A 331 -48.04 -17.15 -7.46
C MET A 331 -46.72 -16.85 -6.75
N ASP A 332 -46.61 -17.26 -5.49
CA ASP A 332 -45.40 -17.18 -4.67
C ASP A 332 -44.82 -18.59 -4.45
#